data_AF-A0A1V5CEI4-F1
#
_entry.id   AF-A0A1V5CEI4-F1
#
_cell.length_a   1.000
_cell.length_b   1.000
_cell.length_c   1.000
_cell.angle_alpha   90.00
_cell.angle_beta   90.00
_cell.angle_gamma   90.00
#
_symmetry.space_group_name_H-M   'P 1'
#
loop_
_entity.id
_entity.type
_entity.pdbx_description
1 polymer ?
#
loop_
_entity_poly.entity_id
_entity_poly.type
_entity_poly.pdbx_seq_one_letter_code
_entity_poly.pdbx_strand_id
1 'polypeptide(L)'
;MGRERNRTWKYLHLSVACIISISLAGCSTLKEMEARRETREHLITARESLDKGDYEGCLKENEKVLSLSDNAPPADEALFNAGLVYVHYGYTKRDHQKSLNYFNRLVKAFPQSPFAGQARIWIGMLQENERISKENERLGRENERINREIEELNRTIRKFQQENQRLSREIEELNRTIRKSTQVDIEIDEKKKELSK
;
A
#
# COMPACT_ATOMS: atom_id res chain seq x y z
N MET A 1 30.68 52.56 -67.91
CA MET A 1 31.10 52.16 -66.55
C MET A 1 29.85 52.06 -65.67
N GLY A 2 29.50 50.90 -65.10
CA GLY A 2 28.29 50.83 -64.24
C GLY A 2 27.68 49.46 -63.94
N ARG A 3 28.46 48.37 -63.79
CA ARG A 3 27.91 47.04 -63.46
C ARG A 3 28.43 46.37 -62.18
N GLU A 4 29.33 47.00 -61.42
CA GLU A 4 29.90 46.36 -60.21
C GLU A 4 29.20 46.75 -58.90
N ARG A 5 28.47 47.87 -58.86
CA ARG A 5 27.79 48.35 -57.64
C ARG A 5 26.59 47.50 -57.21
N ASN A 6 25.92 46.80 -58.14
CA ASN A 6 24.74 45.98 -57.82
C ASN A 6 25.08 44.60 -57.24
N ARG A 7 26.34 44.16 -57.32
CA ARG A 7 26.76 42.82 -56.86
C ARG A 7 27.14 42.87 -55.38
N THR A 8 27.88 43.90 -54.96
CA THR A 8 28.28 44.14 -53.56
C THR A 8 27.09 44.37 -52.63
N TRP A 9 26.07 45.12 -53.08
CA TRP A 9 24.84 45.34 -52.30
C TRP A 9 24.02 44.05 -52.09
N LYS A 10 24.03 43.13 -53.07
CA LYS A 10 23.37 41.81 -52.91
C LYS A 10 24.04 40.97 -51.83
N TYR A 11 25.38 40.97 -51.76
CA TYR A 11 26.12 40.28 -50.70
C TYR A 11 25.91 40.92 -49.31
N LEU A 12 25.77 42.25 -49.27
CA LEU A 12 25.46 43.01 -48.05
C LEU A 12 24.04 42.74 -47.53
N HIS A 13 23.05 42.66 -48.42
CA HIS A 13 21.69 42.28 -48.03
C HIS A 13 21.61 40.81 -47.59
N LEU A 14 22.33 39.92 -48.27
CA LEU A 14 22.41 38.51 -47.88
C LEU A 14 23.08 38.33 -46.52
N SER A 15 24.17 39.05 -46.24
CA SER A 15 24.85 38.97 -44.94
C SER A 15 23.99 39.53 -43.80
N VAL A 16 23.28 40.64 -44.00
CA VAL A 16 22.33 41.19 -43.02
C VAL A 16 21.17 40.23 -42.78
N ALA A 17 20.61 39.61 -43.83
CA ALA A 17 19.55 38.60 -43.68
C ALA A 17 20.03 37.36 -42.91
N CYS A 18 21.27 36.91 -43.14
CA CYS A 18 21.89 35.82 -42.38
C CYS A 18 22.11 36.19 -40.91
N ILE A 19 22.60 37.40 -40.61
CA ILE A 19 22.78 37.88 -39.23
C ILE A 19 21.43 37.92 -38.50
N ILE A 20 20.39 38.50 -39.12
CA ILE A 20 19.05 38.53 -38.55
C ILE A 20 18.52 37.11 -38.29
N SER A 21 18.72 36.19 -39.22
CA SER A 21 18.30 34.79 -39.08
C SER A 21 19.05 34.06 -37.94
N ILE A 22 20.36 34.28 -37.82
CA ILE A 22 21.19 33.71 -36.75
C ILE A 22 20.81 34.31 -35.39
N SER A 23 20.55 35.63 -35.31
CA SER A 23 20.13 36.29 -34.07
C SER A 23 18.75 35.82 -33.59
N LEU A 24 17.80 35.61 -34.51
CA LEU A 24 16.46 35.10 -34.17
C LEU A 24 16.51 33.63 -33.71
N ALA A 25 17.25 32.77 -34.41
CA ALA A 25 17.44 31.37 -34.01
C ALA A 25 18.26 31.24 -32.70
N GLY A 26 19.21 32.15 -32.46
CA GLY A 26 20.02 32.18 -31.25
C GLY A 26 19.24 32.56 -29.98
N CYS A 27 18.18 33.36 -30.09
CA CYS A 27 17.40 33.78 -28.92
C CYS A 27 16.49 32.67 -28.38
N SER A 28 15.89 31.85 -29.27
CA SER A 28 15.10 30.68 -28.85
C SER A 28 15.97 29.60 -28.20
N THR A 29 17.18 29.36 -28.73
CA THR A 29 18.10 28.36 -28.19
C THR A 29 18.68 28.77 -26.84
N LEU A 30 18.99 30.06 -26.63
CA LEU A 30 19.44 30.58 -25.34
C LEU A 30 18.37 30.40 -24.24
N LYS A 31 17.12 30.76 -24.53
CA LYS A 31 16.00 30.55 -23.59
C LYS A 31 15.79 29.08 -23.24
N GLU A 32 15.88 28.19 -24.23
CA GLU A 32 15.77 26.75 -23.99
C GLU A 32 16.94 26.22 -23.15
N MET A 33 18.16 26.71 -23.38
CA MET A 33 19.32 26.36 -22.57
C MET A 33 19.20 26.85 -21.12
N GLU A 34 18.69 28.06 -20.91
CA GLU A 34 18.42 28.61 -19.58
C GLU A 34 17.37 27.77 -18.83
N ALA A 35 16.25 27.45 -19.47
CA ALA A 35 15.20 26.61 -18.87
C ALA A 35 15.73 25.19 -18.53
N ARG A 36 16.53 24.58 -19.42
CA ARG A 36 17.17 23.28 -19.15
C ARG A 36 18.15 23.35 -17.98
N ARG A 37 18.87 24.46 -17.83
CA ARG A 37 19.80 24.67 -16.71
C ARG A 37 19.03 24.82 -15.40
N GLU A 38 18.02 25.66 -15.36
CA GLU A 38 17.15 25.86 -14.19
C GLU A 38 16.50 24.54 -13.75
N THR A 39 15.96 23.77 -14.70
CA THR A 39 15.38 22.45 -14.43
C THR A 39 16.39 21.48 -13.79
N ARG A 40 17.65 21.50 -14.26
CA ARG A 40 18.73 20.68 -13.67
C ARG A 40 19.12 21.13 -12.28
N GLU A 41 19.17 22.44 -12.04
CA GLU A 41 19.47 23.00 -10.72
C GLU A 41 18.40 22.56 -9.70
N HIS A 42 17.12 22.65 -10.04
CA HIS A 42 16.04 22.15 -9.18
C HIS A 42 16.15 20.65 -8.90
N LEU A 43 16.51 19.82 -9.88
CA LEU A 43 16.71 18.39 -9.65
C LEU A 43 17.86 18.11 -8.67
N ILE A 44 18.97 18.83 -8.79
CA ILE A 44 20.11 18.71 -7.86
C ILE A 44 19.68 19.08 -6.45
N THR A 45 18.98 20.21 -6.29
CA THR A 45 18.46 20.62 -4.98
C THR A 45 17.48 19.60 -4.41
N ALA A 46 16.62 19.01 -5.23
CA ALA A 46 15.69 17.98 -4.79
C ALA A 46 16.41 16.76 -4.20
N ARG A 47 17.48 16.29 -4.86
CA ARG A 47 18.31 15.18 -4.36
C ARG A 47 18.99 15.53 -3.04
N GLU A 48 19.61 16.71 -2.96
CA GLU A 48 20.24 17.16 -1.71
C GLU A 48 19.25 17.29 -0.56
N SER A 49 18.04 17.78 -0.83
CA SER A 49 16.97 17.83 0.16
C SER A 49 16.58 16.43 0.62
N LEU A 50 16.46 15.46 -0.28
CA LEU A 50 16.19 14.07 0.08
C LEU A 50 17.28 13.48 0.98
N ASP A 51 18.55 13.69 0.64
CA ASP A 51 19.70 13.20 1.41
C ASP A 51 19.76 13.80 2.83
N LYS A 52 19.31 15.06 2.98
CA LYS A 52 19.20 15.76 4.26
C LYS A 52 17.94 15.36 5.06
N GLY A 53 17.05 14.54 4.49
CA GLY A 53 15.75 14.21 5.09
C GLY A 53 14.74 15.36 5.03
N ASP A 54 15.01 16.41 4.25
CA ASP A 54 14.07 17.48 3.94
C ASP A 54 13.09 17.02 2.85
N TYR A 55 12.13 16.21 3.25
CA TYR A 55 11.14 15.62 2.36
C TYR A 55 10.25 16.68 1.68
N GLU A 56 9.90 17.75 2.39
CA GLU A 56 9.04 18.80 1.84
C GLU A 56 9.79 19.66 0.82
N GLY A 57 11.05 20.00 1.10
CA GLY A 57 11.94 20.65 0.12
C GLY A 57 12.15 19.77 -1.10
N CYS A 58 12.41 18.47 -0.92
CA CYS A 58 12.54 17.53 -2.03
C CYS A 58 11.30 17.49 -2.92
N LEU A 59 10.10 17.39 -2.33
CA LEU A 59 8.84 17.43 -3.09
C LEU A 59 8.67 18.76 -3.82
N LYS A 60 8.94 19.89 -3.15
CA LYS A 60 8.81 21.23 -3.73
C LYS A 60 9.72 21.40 -4.95
N GLU A 61 10.97 21.01 -4.86
CA GLU A 61 11.92 21.16 -5.96
C GLU A 61 11.62 20.19 -7.11
N ASN A 62 11.18 18.95 -6.83
CA ASN A 62 10.71 18.04 -7.87
C ASN A 62 9.46 18.58 -8.60
N GLU A 63 8.50 19.19 -7.90
CA GLU A 63 7.34 19.82 -8.56
C GLU A 63 7.75 20.95 -9.52
N LYS A 64 8.78 21.73 -9.18
CA LYS A 64 9.34 22.72 -10.13
C LYS A 64 9.96 22.07 -11.35
N VAL A 65 10.70 20.96 -11.18
CA VAL A 65 11.21 20.19 -12.32
C VAL A 65 10.04 19.78 -13.22
N LEU A 66 8.97 19.22 -12.65
CA LEU A 66 7.80 18.76 -13.40
C LEU A 66 7.03 19.90 -14.09
N SER A 67 7.07 21.11 -13.55
CA SER A 67 6.42 22.27 -14.19
C SER A 67 7.24 22.89 -15.32
N LEU A 68 8.58 22.74 -15.28
CA LEU A 68 9.51 23.33 -16.25
C LEU A 68 9.88 22.38 -17.40
N SER A 69 9.76 21.07 -17.18
CA SER A 69 10.07 20.07 -18.19
C SER A 69 8.79 19.62 -18.87
N ASP A 70 8.63 19.93 -20.16
CA ASP A 70 7.46 19.60 -20.99
C ASP A 70 7.29 18.07 -21.21
N ASN A 71 7.14 17.31 -20.12
CA ASN A 71 7.20 15.85 -20.07
C ASN A 71 8.46 15.28 -20.76
N ALA A 72 9.60 15.92 -20.55
CA ALA A 72 10.91 15.47 -21.03
C ALA A 72 11.87 15.25 -19.85
N PRO A 73 12.90 14.39 -19.97
CA PRO A 73 13.92 14.27 -18.94
C PRO A 73 14.50 15.65 -18.56
N PRO A 74 14.66 15.95 -17.26
CA PRO A 74 14.67 15.02 -16.13
C PRO A 74 13.33 14.85 -15.37
N ALA A 75 12.18 15.12 -16.00
CA ALA A 75 10.86 14.91 -15.40
C ALA A 75 10.65 13.48 -14.86
N ASP A 76 11.20 12.49 -15.56
CA ASP A 76 11.11 11.08 -15.19
C ASP A 76 11.75 10.80 -13.83
N GLU A 77 12.92 11.38 -13.58
CA GLU A 77 13.57 11.29 -12.29
C GLU A 77 12.82 12.06 -11.20
N ALA A 78 12.27 13.23 -11.52
CA ALA A 78 11.52 14.01 -10.55
C ALA A 78 10.25 13.27 -10.07
N LEU A 79 9.55 12.60 -10.99
CA LEU A 79 8.45 11.71 -10.63
C LEU A 79 8.92 10.56 -9.74
N PHE A 80 10.09 9.98 -10.03
CA PHE A 80 10.63 8.87 -9.24
C PHE A 80 10.97 9.31 -7.81
N ASN A 81 11.69 10.42 -7.67
CA ASN A 81 12.08 10.98 -6.38
C ASN A 81 10.86 11.36 -5.53
N ALA A 82 9.86 12.01 -6.12
CA ALA A 82 8.61 12.33 -5.44
C ALA A 82 7.87 11.06 -4.96
N GLY A 83 7.82 10.02 -5.81
CA GLY A 83 7.28 8.72 -5.43
C GLY A 83 7.98 8.09 -4.23
N LEU A 84 9.33 8.15 -4.19
CA LEU A 84 10.14 7.63 -3.08
C LEU A 84 9.92 8.39 -1.77
N VAL A 85 9.78 9.72 -1.81
CA VAL A 85 9.49 10.52 -0.61
C VAL A 85 8.23 10.03 0.09
N TYR A 86 7.16 9.79 -0.68
CA TYR A 86 5.87 9.39 -0.11
C TYR A 86 5.84 7.98 0.48
N VAL A 87 6.86 7.15 0.26
CA VAL A 87 7.02 5.84 0.91
C VAL A 87 8.14 5.81 1.95
N HIS A 88 8.87 6.91 2.12
CA HIS A 88 10.03 6.96 2.99
C HIS A 88 9.65 6.92 4.47
N TYR A 89 10.19 5.95 5.23
CA TYR A 89 9.85 5.70 6.65
C TYR A 89 10.09 6.89 7.60
N GLY A 90 10.92 7.87 7.20
CA GLY A 90 11.15 9.10 7.96
C GLY A 90 10.11 10.21 7.69
N TYR A 91 9.32 10.12 6.62
CA TYR A 91 8.37 11.18 6.27
C TYR A 91 7.01 11.01 6.96
N THR A 92 6.67 11.86 7.93
CA THR A 92 5.43 11.71 8.72
C THR A 92 4.15 11.83 7.90
N LYS A 93 4.21 12.47 6.73
CA LYS A 93 3.09 12.61 5.78
C LYS A 93 3.17 11.63 4.60
N ARG A 94 3.84 10.48 4.81
CA ARG A 94 3.83 9.34 3.86
C ARG A 94 2.42 9.04 3.40
N ASP A 95 2.29 8.70 2.12
CA ASP A 95 1.02 8.42 1.48
C ASP A 95 1.26 7.48 0.28
N HIS A 96 0.93 6.20 0.47
CA HIS A 96 1.14 5.18 -0.56
C HIS A 96 0.35 5.49 -1.85
N GLN A 97 -0.81 6.14 -1.73
CA GLN A 97 -1.63 6.47 -2.89
C GLN A 97 -0.99 7.60 -3.72
N LYS A 98 -0.41 8.60 -3.06
CA LYS A 98 0.37 9.63 -3.76
C LYS A 98 1.60 9.03 -4.43
N SER A 99 2.33 8.17 -3.72
CA SER A 99 3.48 7.47 -4.29
C SER A 99 3.11 6.67 -5.55
N LEU A 100 2.03 5.89 -5.49
CA LEU A 100 1.48 5.17 -6.64
C LEU A 100 1.12 6.13 -7.78
N ASN A 101 0.57 7.31 -7.51
CA ASN A 101 0.26 8.28 -8.56
C ASN A 101 1.52 8.73 -9.32
N TYR A 102 2.59 9.08 -8.61
CA TYR A 102 3.86 9.48 -9.22
C TYR A 102 4.49 8.35 -10.02
N PHE A 103 4.56 7.14 -9.47
CA PHE A 103 5.13 5.99 -10.19
C PHE A 103 4.30 5.61 -11.42
N ASN A 104 2.97 5.65 -11.35
CA ASN A 104 2.11 5.38 -12.52
C ASN A 104 2.28 6.45 -13.60
N ARG A 105 2.38 7.74 -13.22
CA ARG A 105 2.68 8.83 -14.16
C ARG A 105 4.03 8.59 -14.84
N LEU A 106 5.04 8.17 -14.09
CA LEU A 106 6.38 7.87 -14.62
C LEU A 106 6.32 6.76 -15.65
N VAL A 107 5.74 5.62 -15.31
CA VAL A 107 5.65 4.47 -16.22
C VAL A 107 4.85 4.80 -17.49
N LYS A 108 3.81 5.64 -17.37
CA LYS A 108 2.98 6.06 -18.49
C LYS A 108 3.68 7.06 -19.41
N ALA A 109 4.30 8.10 -18.85
CA ALA A 109 4.91 9.19 -19.61
C ALA A 109 6.32 8.83 -20.11
N PHE A 110 7.04 7.98 -19.38
CA PHE A 110 8.46 7.66 -19.63
C PHE A 110 8.70 6.14 -19.63
N PRO A 111 8.06 5.35 -20.52
CA PRO A 111 8.17 3.90 -20.51
C PRO A 111 9.60 3.36 -20.73
N GLN A 112 10.46 4.15 -21.38
CA GLN A 112 11.87 3.83 -21.67
C GLN A 112 12.86 4.45 -20.67
N SER A 113 12.38 5.18 -19.66
CA SER A 113 13.25 5.76 -18.64
C SER A 113 13.94 4.65 -17.83
N PRO A 114 15.21 4.85 -17.41
CA PRO A 114 15.87 3.93 -16.49
C PRO A 114 15.10 3.73 -15.17
N PHE A 115 14.26 4.69 -14.77
CA PHE A 115 13.45 4.61 -13.56
C PHE A 115 12.14 3.82 -13.74
N ALA A 116 11.70 3.54 -14.97
CA ALA A 116 10.42 2.89 -15.24
C ALA A 116 10.35 1.46 -14.68
N GLY A 117 11.46 0.72 -14.74
CA GLY A 117 11.57 -0.61 -14.13
C GLY A 117 11.40 -0.57 -12.62
N GLN A 118 12.12 0.35 -11.95
CA GLN A 118 12.05 0.52 -10.49
C GLN A 118 10.66 1.00 -10.05
N ALA A 119 10.05 1.92 -10.78
CA ALA A 119 8.69 2.39 -10.51
C ALA A 119 7.66 1.25 -10.58
N ARG A 120 7.76 0.33 -11.56
CA ARG A 120 6.89 -0.86 -11.63
C ARG A 120 7.05 -1.79 -10.43
N ILE A 121 8.27 -1.97 -9.95
CA ILE A 121 8.54 -2.77 -8.73
C ILE A 121 7.87 -2.12 -7.52
N TRP A 122 8.04 -0.81 -7.34
CA TRP A 122 7.39 -0.08 -6.26
C TRP A 122 5.86 -0.15 -6.34
N ILE A 123 5.27 -0.02 -7.53
CA ILE A 123 3.83 -0.18 -7.73
C ILE A 123 3.37 -1.55 -7.25
N GLY A 124 4.02 -2.63 -7.71
CA GLY A 124 3.67 -3.99 -7.30
C GLY A 124 3.81 -4.20 -5.79
N MET A 125 4.90 -3.73 -5.20
CA MET A 125 5.14 -3.83 -3.76
C MET A 125 4.07 -3.10 -2.93
N LEU A 126 3.72 -1.87 -3.32
CA LEU A 126 2.72 -1.07 -2.60
C LEU A 126 1.32 -1.69 -2.71
N GLN A 127 0.95 -2.17 -3.90
CA GLN A 127 -0.33 -2.84 -4.12
C GLN A 127 -0.43 -4.15 -3.33
N GLU A 128 0.62 -4.96 -3.30
CA GLU A 128 0.61 -6.21 -2.54
C GLU A 128 0.59 -5.94 -1.03
N ASN A 129 1.31 -4.93 -0.55
CA ASN A 129 1.25 -4.53 0.86
C ASN A 129 -0.18 -4.09 1.27
N GLU A 130 -0.87 -3.33 0.41
CA GLU A 130 -2.27 -2.97 0.64
C GLU A 130 -3.18 -4.21 0.66
N ARG A 131 -2.96 -5.15 -0.27
CA ARG A 131 -3.71 -6.42 -0.34
C ARG A 131 -3.54 -7.24 0.94
N ILE A 132 -2.30 -7.45 1.37
CA ILE A 132 -1.94 -8.17 2.59
C ILE A 132 -2.52 -7.48 3.82
N SER A 133 -2.45 -6.15 3.90
CA SER A 133 -3.02 -5.39 5.03
C SER A 133 -4.53 -5.63 5.16
N LYS A 134 -5.26 -5.57 4.04
CA LYS A 134 -6.72 -5.85 4.02
C LYS A 134 -7.02 -7.30 4.39
N GLU A 135 -6.20 -8.25 3.95
CA GLU A 135 -6.35 -9.67 4.28
C GLU A 135 -6.11 -9.91 5.78
N ASN A 136 -5.08 -9.29 6.36
CA ASN A 136 -4.80 -9.35 7.80
C ASN A 136 -5.95 -8.77 8.64
N GLU A 137 -6.52 -7.64 8.24
CA GLU A 137 -7.71 -7.08 8.91
C GLU A 137 -8.91 -8.04 8.84
N ARG A 138 -9.12 -8.68 7.69
CA ARG A 138 -10.19 -9.67 7.52
C ARG A 138 -9.99 -10.87 8.44
N LEU A 139 -8.79 -11.42 8.46
CA LEU A 139 -8.43 -12.55 9.33
C LEU A 139 -8.54 -12.18 10.81
N GLY A 140 -8.18 -10.95 11.18
CA GLY A 140 -8.39 -10.43 12.53
C GLY A 140 -9.86 -10.46 12.95
N ARG A 141 -10.77 -9.96 12.09
CA ARG A 141 -12.22 -9.99 12.34
C ARG A 141 -12.77 -11.42 12.43
N GLU A 142 -12.25 -12.33 11.60
CA GLU A 142 -12.65 -13.74 11.61
C GLU A 142 -12.19 -14.45 12.89
N ASN A 143 -10.96 -14.21 13.34
CA ASN A 143 -10.46 -14.72 14.61
C ASN A 143 -11.30 -14.23 15.81
N GLU A 144 -11.67 -12.94 15.84
CA GLU A 144 -12.56 -12.42 16.88
C GLU A 144 -13.93 -13.11 16.88
N ARG A 145 -14.47 -13.41 15.68
CA ARG A 145 -15.74 -14.12 15.56
C ARG A 145 -15.63 -15.56 16.06
N ILE A 146 -14.60 -16.29 15.63
CA ILE A 146 -14.35 -17.67 16.06
C ILE A 146 -14.18 -17.72 17.58
N ASN A 147 -13.46 -16.77 18.18
CA ASN A 147 -13.30 -16.69 19.63
C ASN A 147 -14.64 -16.52 20.36
N ARG A 148 -15.56 -15.70 19.85
CA ARG A 148 -16.92 -15.58 20.41
C ARG A 148 -17.71 -16.89 20.31
N GLU A 149 -17.62 -17.57 19.18
CA GLU A 149 -18.28 -18.87 18.98
C GLU A 149 -17.71 -19.95 19.92
N ILE A 150 -16.39 -19.97 20.14
CA ILE A 150 -15.72 -20.85 21.11
C ILE A 150 -16.21 -20.56 22.53
N GLU A 151 -16.35 -19.30 22.93
CA GLU A 151 -16.88 -18.94 24.25
C GLU A 151 -18.31 -19.43 24.46
N GLU A 152 -19.16 -19.27 23.45
CA GLU A 152 -20.55 -19.73 23.49
C GLU A 152 -20.64 -21.27 23.57
N LEU A 153 -19.84 -21.96 22.75
CA LEU A 153 -19.78 -23.42 22.77
C LEU A 153 -19.28 -23.92 24.14
N ASN A 154 -18.27 -23.27 24.72
CA ASN A 154 -17.79 -23.60 26.06
C ASN A 154 -18.86 -23.41 27.14
N ARG A 155 -19.68 -22.36 27.05
CA ARG A 155 -20.82 -22.16 27.97
C ARG A 155 -21.84 -23.30 27.83
N THR A 156 -22.11 -23.73 26.61
CA THR A 156 -23.04 -24.82 26.31
C THR A 156 -22.52 -26.16 26.82
N ILE A 157 -21.24 -26.47 26.58
CA ILE A 157 -20.58 -27.67 27.10
C ILE A 157 -20.67 -27.71 28.63
N ARG A 158 -20.43 -26.58 29.32
CA ARG A 158 -20.57 -26.51 30.79
C ARG A 158 -21.98 -26.83 31.28
N LYS A 159 -23.02 -26.34 30.59
CA LYS A 159 -24.42 -26.67 30.92
C LYS A 159 -24.70 -28.16 30.79
N PHE A 160 -24.32 -28.77 29.66
CA PHE A 160 -24.50 -30.21 29.47
C PHE A 160 -23.69 -31.05 30.46
N GLN A 161 -22.49 -30.61 30.83
CA GLN A 161 -21.70 -31.29 31.88
C GLN A 161 -22.40 -31.27 33.24
N GLN A 162 -23.02 -30.14 33.62
CA GLN A 162 -23.79 -30.03 34.86
C GLN A 162 -25.02 -30.93 34.84
N GLU A 163 -25.74 -30.98 33.71
CA GLU A 163 -26.91 -31.84 33.53
C GLU A 163 -26.55 -33.32 33.60
N ASN A 164 -25.47 -33.74 32.92
CA ASN A 164 -24.95 -35.10 33.00
C ASN A 164 -24.54 -35.50 34.42
N GLN A 165 -23.94 -34.58 35.18
CA GLN A 165 -23.63 -34.82 36.59
C GLN A 165 -24.90 -34.98 37.43
N ARG A 166 -25.93 -34.18 37.18
CA ARG A 166 -27.22 -34.29 37.86
C ARG A 166 -27.90 -35.64 37.56
N LEU A 167 -28.04 -36.00 36.29
CA LEU A 167 -28.64 -37.26 35.87
C LEU A 167 -27.88 -38.46 36.44
N SER A 168 -26.55 -38.40 36.48
CA SER A 168 -25.72 -39.45 37.10
C SER A 168 -26.07 -39.65 38.59
N ARG A 169 -26.31 -38.57 39.35
CA ARG A 169 -26.70 -38.66 40.76
C ARG A 169 -28.11 -39.25 40.92
N GLU A 170 -29.05 -38.82 40.09
CA GLU A 170 -30.43 -39.35 40.09
C GLU A 170 -30.45 -40.85 39.79
N ILE A 171 -29.65 -41.32 38.82
CA ILE A 171 -29.48 -42.74 38.51
C ILE A 171 -28.90 -43.49 39.73
N GLU A 172 -27.91 -42.94 40.41
CA GLU A 172 -27.33 -43.57 41.60
C GLU A 172 -28.35 -43.71 42.73
N GLU A 173 -29.17 -42.69 42.96
CA GLU A 173 -30.24 -42.70 43.97
C GLU A 173 -31.34 -43.71 43.62
N LEU A 174 -31.80 -43.73 42.37
CA LEU A 174 -32.75 -44.72 41.88
C LEU A 174 -32.22 -46.14 42.06
N ASN A 175 -30.95 -46.39 41.74
CA ASN A 175 -30.33 -47.70 41.93
C ASN A 175 -30.27 -48.13 43.40
N ARG A 176 -30.04 -47.20 44.33
CA ARG A 176 -30.11 -47.49 45.79
C ARG A 176 -31.53 -47.85 46.21
N THR A 177 -32.54 -47.15 45.71
CA THR A 177 -33.95 -47.41 46.01
C THR A 177 -34.39 -48.77 45.48
N ILE A 178 -34.03 -49.11 44.23
CA ILE A 178 -34.30 -50.42 43.62
C ILE A 178 -33.72 -51.54 44.50
N ARG A 179 -32.45 -51.42 44.91
CA ARG A 179 -31.80 -52.42 45.79
C ARG A 179 -32.56 -52.63 47.10
N LYS A 180 -33.00 -51.54 47.74
CA LYS A 180 -33.79 -51.63 48.98
C LYS A 180 -35.12 -52.33 48.75
N SER A 181 -35.82 -52.00 47.67
CA SER A 181 -37.08 -52.66 47.31
C SER A 181 -36.86 -54.16 47.08
N THR A 182 -35.84 -54.54 46.31
CA THR A 182 -35.52 -55.95 46.05
C THR A 182 -35.19 -56.70 47.34
N GLN A 183 -34.50 -56.07 48.30
CA GLN A 183 -34.23 -56.68 49.60
C GLN A 183 -35.51 -56.92 50.40
N VAL A 184 -36.43 -55.95 50.42
CA VAL A 184 -37.74 -56.08 51.07
C VAL A 184 -38.56 -57.21 50.44
N ASP A 185 -38.54 -57.33 49.11
CA ASP A 185 -39.24 -58.41 48.40
C ASP A 185 -38.71 -59.79 48.82
N ILE A 186 -37.39 -59.94 48.97
CA ILE A 186 -36.75 -61.18 49.49
C ILE A 186 -37.23 -61.50 50.91
N GLU A 187 -37.21 -60.50 51.81
CA GLU A 187 -37.63 -60.68 53.22
C GLU A 187 -39.11 -61.07 53.36
N ILE A 188 -39.97 -60.52 52.50
CA ILE A 188 -41.40 -60.87 52.45
C ILE A 188 -41.57 -62.34 52.05
N ASP A 189 -40.86 -62.80 51.03
CA ASP A 189 -40.94 -64.17 50.54
C ASP A 189 -40.41 -65.18 51.57
N GLU A 190 -39.34 -64.84 52.30
CA GLU A 190 -38.83 -65.65 53.42
C GLU A 190 -39.87 -65.79 54.53
N LYS A 191 -40.47 -64.68 54.99
CA LYS A 191 -41.54 -64.72 56.01
C LYS A 191 -42.76 -65.52 55.57
N LYS A 192 -43.17 -65.42 54.31
CA LYS A 192 -44.28 -66.22 53.78
C LYS A 192 -43.99 -67.73 53.85
N LYS A 193 -42.75 -68.14 53.55
CA LYS A 193 -42.33 -69.55 53.67
C LYS A 193 -42.36 -70.02 55.13
N GLU A 194 -41.89 -69.20 56.07
CA GLU A 194 -41.94 -69.52 57.50
C GLU A 194 -43.37 -69.70 58.02
N LEU A 195 -44.30 -68.84 57.62
CA LEU A 195 -45.71 -68.90 58.02
C LEU A 195 -46.48 -70.07 57.38
N SER A 196 -45.95 -70.69 56.33
CA SER A 196 -46.56 -71.82 55.63
C SER A 196 -46.13 -73.21 56.15
N LYS A 197 -45.24 -73.24 57.15
CA LYS A 197 -44.83 -74.45 57.89
C LYS A 197 -45.61 -74.60 59.18
#